data_AF-A0A3B4AZX9-F1
#
_entry.id   AF-A0A3B4AZX9-F1
#
_cell.length_a   1.000
_cell.length_b   1.000
_cell.length_c   1.000
_cell.angle_alpha   90.00
_cell.angle_beta   90.00
_cell.angle_gamma   90.00
#
_symmetry.space_group_name_H-M   'P 1'
#
loop_
_entity.id
_entity.type
_entity.pdbx_description
1 polymer ?
#
loop_
_entity_poly.entity_id
_entity_poly.type
_entity_poly.pdbx_seq_one_letter_code
_entity_poly.pdbx_strand_id
1 'polypeptide(L)'
;EGGKAENYDRRKSCRSETRINQVEDRVQNTEQVLVKMIKVISEQESKLIDQESWSQRQNLRVYNIPKGAEGAAQRQNLRVYNIPKGAEGSSMVNFVEKVLRGSLDIPQSITLDNETAHRAGAPKPNRKGEDKPRSVIIRFALQKRRDYAEAKRVLKEQNIRFQTPYPAKLRVFYQDGTVLYQTEEEATADMRTRGFLTTKITLKEKVNNSRRDKQYQQT
;
A
#
# COMPACT_ATOMS: atom_id res chain seq x y z
N GLU A 1 -65.64 -27.52 -27.23
CA GLU A 1 -64.21 -27.57 -27.63
C GLU A 1 -63.24 -26.87 -26.65
N GLY A 2 -63.70 -25.95 -25.78
CA GLY A 2 -62.83 -25.17 -24.88
C GLY A 2 -61.98 -25.97 -23.86
N GLY A 3 -62.47 -27.10 -23.33
CA GLY A 3 -61.73 -27.85 -22.29
C GLY A 3 -60.43 -28.53 -22.73
N LYS A 4 -60.20 -28.72 -24.05
CA LYS A 4 -58.93 -29.27 -24.56
C LYS A 4 -57.84 -28.21 -24.64
N ALA A 5 -58.19 -26.96 -24.93
CA ALA A 5 -57.27 -25.82 -24.98
C ALA A 5 -56.77 -25.45 -23.57
N GLU A 6 -57.66 -25.37 -22.58
CA GLU A 6 -57.29 -25.09 -21.19
C GLU A 6 -56.35 -26.14 -20.58
N ASN A 7 -56.54 -27.42 -20.93
CA ASN A 7 -55.67 -28.49 -20.44
C ASN A 7 -54.27 -28.44 -21.08
N TYR A 8 -54.19 -28.04 -22.35
CA TYR A 8 -52.92 -27.85 -23.05
C TYR A 8 -52.13 -26.67 -22.46
N ASP A 9 -52.79 -25.54 -22.20
CA ASP A 9 -52.15 -24.36 -21.60
C ASP A 9 -51.68 -24.63 -20.17
N ARG A 10 -52.45 -25.33 -19.33
CA ARG A 10 -51.98 -25.74 -17.98
C ARG A 10 -50.76 -26.63 -18.03
N ARG A 11 -50.71 -27.60 -18.96
CA ARG A 11 -49.54 -28.48 -19.12
C ARG A 11 -48.31 -27.71 -19.57
N LYS A 12 -48.47 -26.71 -20.45
CA LYS A 12 -47.38 -25.81 -20.81
C LYS A 12 -46.93 -24.97 -19.62
N SER A 13 -47.86 -24.40 -18.85
CA SER A 13 -47.56 -23.59 -17.65
C SER A 13 -46.77 -24.37 -16.61
N CYS A 14 -47.25 -25.57 -16.26
CA CYS A 14 -46.57 -26.44 -15.28
C CYS A 14 -45.16 -26.83 -15.77
N ARG A 15 -44.99 -27.05 -17.08
CA ARG A 15 -43.67 -27.34 -17.67
C ARG A 15 -42.74 -26.14 -17.66
N SER A 16 -43.25 -24.91 -17.85
CA SER A 16 -42.47 -23.69 -17.67
C SER A 16 -42.14 -23.42 -16.21
N GLU A 17 -43.08 -23.62 -15.28
CA GLU A 17 -42.87 -23.46 -13.83
C GLU A 17 -41.78 -24.41 -13.33
N THR A 18 -41.80 -25.67 -13.75
CA THR A 18 -40.76 -26.64 -13.39
C THR A 18 -39.38 -26.21 -13.92
N ARG A 19 -39.33 -25.65 -15.13
CA ARG A 19 -38.08 -25.13 -15.70
C ARG A 19 -37.58 -23.89 -14.97
N ILE A 20 -38.48 -23.01 -14.54
CA ILE A 20 -38.16 -21.80 -13.78
C ILE A 20 -37.60 -22.18 -12.42
N ASN A 21 -38.27 -23.08 -11.68
CA ASN A 21 -37.78 -23.55 -10.38
C ASN A 21 -36.36 -24.16 -10.48
N GLN A 22 -36.09 -24.97 -11.50
CA GLN A 22 -34.75 -25.52 -11.73
C GLN A 22 -33.69 -24.46 -12.02
N VAL A 23 -34.07 -23.36 -12.70
CA VAL A 23 -33.17 -22.24 -12.96
C VAL A 23 -32.94 -21.44 -11.68
N GLU A 24 -34.00 -21.19 -10.90
CA GLU A 24 -33.92 -20.49 -9.61
C GLU A 24 -33.03 -21.24 -8.62
N ASP A 25 -33.20 -22.56 -8.49
CA ASP A 25 -32.33 -23.40 -7.64
C ASP A 25 -30.87 -23.31 -8.08
N ARG A 26 -30.60 -23.29 -9.39
CA ARG A 26 -29.24 -23.14 -9.92
C ARG A 26 -28.68 -21.75 -9.63
N VAL A 27 -29.48 -20.70 -9.78
CA VAL A 27 -29.08 -19.32 -9.49
C VAL A 27 -28.74 -19.16 -8.01
N GLN A 28 -29.61 -19.63 -7.10
CA GLN A 28 -29.35 -19.59 -5.66
C GLN A 28 -28.05 -20.33 -5.29
N ASN A 29 -27.82 -21.50 -5.88
CA ASN A 29 -26.57 -22.22 -5.67
C ASN A 29 -25.35 -21.43 -6.16
N THR A 30 -25.45 -20.77 -7.31
CA THR A 30 -24.35 -19.93 -7.84
C THR A 30 -24.09 -18.70 -6.96
N GLU A 31 -25.14 -18.04 -6.44
CA GLU A 31 -25.03 -16.91 -5.53
C GLU A 31 -24.33 -17.30 -4.23
N GLN A 32 -24.69 -18.45 -3.65
CA GLN A 32 -24.02 -18.96 -2.45
C GLN A 32 -22.53 -19.25 -2.69
N VAL A 33 -22.17 -19.78 -3.86
CA VAL A 33 -20.78 -20.02 -4.24
C VAL A 33 -20.04 -18.69 -4.41
N LEU A 34 -20.66 -17.69 -5.05
CA LEU A 34 -20.07 -16.36 -5.22
C LEU A 34 -19.78 -15.68 -3.87
N VAL A 35 -20.72 -15.75 -2.91
CA VAL A 35 -20.51 -15.21 -1.56
C VAL A 35 -19.33 -15.89 -0.86
N LYS A 36 -19.19 -17.21 -1.01
CA LYS A 36 -18.04 -17.96 -0.47
C LYS A 36 -16.74 -17.58 -1.18
N MET A 37 -16.76 -17.42 -2.50
CA MET A 37 -15.59 -17.00 -3.28
C MET A 37 -15.09 -15.61 -2.86
N ILE A 38 -15.99 -14.65 -2.64
CA ILE A 38 -15.61 -13.30 -2.17
C ILE A 38 -14.82 -13.37 -0.86
N LYS A 39 -15.26 -14.20 0.10
CA LYS A 39 -14.53 -14.42 1.36
C LYS A 39 -13.13 -15.01 1.09
N VAL A 40 -13.03 -16.06 0.27
CA VAL A 40 -11.75 -16.69 -0.07
C VAL A 40 -10.80 -15.70 -0.76
N ILE A 41 -11.31 -14.86 -1.68
CA ILE A 41 -10.52 -13.84 -2.36
C ILE A 41 -9.98 -12.83 -1.33
N SER A 42 -10.82 -12.31 -0.42
CA SER A 42 -10.35 -11.37 0.62
C SER A 42 -9.28 -11.96 1.53
N GLU A 43 -9.37 -13.25 1.84
CA GLU A 43 -8.39 -13.97 2.63
C GLU A 43 -7.08 -14.20 1.85
N GLN A 44 -7.18 -14.57 0.58
CA GLN A 44 -6.05 -14.76 -0.31
C GLN A 44 -5.31 -13.46 -0.55
N GLU A 45 -6.02 -12.35 -0.77
CA GLU A 45 -5.41 -11.02 -0.88
C GLU A 45 -4.63 -10.65 0.38
N SER A 46 -5.21 -10.88 1.56
CA SER A 46 -4.53 -10.66 2.83
C SER A 46 -3.26 -11.52 2.94
N LYS A 47 -3.35 -12.81 2.60
CA LYS A 47 -2.20 -13.74 2.60
C LYS A 47 -1.13 -13.33 1.58
N LEU A 48 -1.51 -12.87 0.39
CA LEU A 48 -0.59 -12.41 -0.64
C LEU A 48 0.13 -11.13 -0.22
N ILE A 49 -0.57 -10.17 0.39
CA ILE A 49 0.03 -8.94 0.91
C ILE A 49 1.03 -9.26 2.02
N ASP A 50 0.68 -10.19 2.90
CA ASP A 50 1.58 -10.65 3.95
C ASP A 50 2.78 -11.36 3.31
N GLN A 51 2.57 -12.34 2.43
CA GLN A 51 3.64 -13.05 1.72
C GLN A 51 4.55 -12.13 0.92
N GLU A 52 4.02 -11.16 0.18
CA GLU A 52 4.80 -10.14 -0.52
C GLU A 52 5.58 -9.29 0.51
N SER A 53 4.93 -8.92 1.61
CA SER A 53 5.56 -8.28 2.76
C SER A 53 6.60 -9.15 3.47
N TRP A 54 6.64 -10.47 3.28
CA TRP A 54 7.65 -11.39 3.83
C TRP A 54 8.74 -11.74 2.80
N SER A 55 8.41 -12.02 1.55
CA SER A 55 9.34 -12.34 0.46
C SER A 55 10.22 -11.15 0.11
N GLN A 56 9.65 -9.94 0.02
CA GLN A 56 10.44 -8.72 -0.16
C GLN A 56 11.24 -8.35 1.10
N ARG A 57 11.09 -9.12 2.20
CA ARG A 57 11.81 -8.96 3.49
C ARG A 57 13.12 -9.73 3.42
N GLN A 58 13.19 -10.69 2.48
CA GLN A 58 14.30 -11.59 2.24
C GLN A 58 15.16 -11.18 1.02
N ASN A 59 14.75 -10.18 0.23
CA ASN A 59 15.31 -9.92 -1.11
C ASN A 59 16.52 -8.97 -1.19
N LEU A 60 17.09 -8.46 -0.09
CA LEU A 60 18.44 -7.86 -0.14
C LEU A 60 19.42 -8.70 0.68
N ARG A 61 19.63 -9.93 0.22
CA ARG A 61 20.64 -10.84 0.76
C ARG A 61 21.96 -10.56 0.06
N VAL A 62 22.75 -9.64 0.62
CA VAL A 62 24.19 -9.56 0.28
C VAL A 62 24.81 -10.90 0.71
N TYR A 63 25.47 -11.60 -0.21
CA TYR A 63 26.11 -12.90 0.05
C TYR A 63 27.07 -12.81 1.25
N ASN A 64 27.07 -13.84 2.12
CA ASN A 64 27.92 -14.09 3.32
C ASN A 64 27.44 -13.72 4.75
N ILE A 65 26.13 -13.79 5.10
CA ILE A 65 25.70 -13.68 6.53
C ILE A 65 24.67 -14.78 6.91
N PRO A 66 24.84 -15.48 8.06
CA PRO A 66 23.98 -16.58 8.50
C PRO A 66 22.60 -16.12 9.03
N LYS A 67 21.61 -16.99 8.80
CA LYS A 67 20.16 -16.78 8.69
C LYS A 67 19.40 -16.50 10.01
N GLY A 68 20.06 -16.07 11.09
CA GLY A 68 19.49 -16.15 12.44
C GLY A 68 19.19 -14.84 13.18
N ALA A 69 19.75 -13.70 12.76
CA ALA A 69 19.76 -12.47 13.59
C ALA A 69 19.06 -11.26 12.95
N GLU A 70 18.38 -11.44 11.81
CA GLU A 70 17.93 -10.35 10.92
C GLU A 70 16.42 -10.05 10.98
N GLY A 71 15.74 -10.50 12.04
CA GLY A 71 14.30 -10.30 12.21
C GLY A 71 13.98 -8.93 12.81
N ALA A 72 13.75 -7.91 11.97
CA ALA A 72 12.71 -6.87 12.12
C ALA A 72 13.04 -5.50 11.47
N ALA A 73 14.31 -5.14 11.22
CA ALA A 73 14.69 -3.72 11.13
C ALA A 73 15.44 -3.22 9.87
N GLN A 74 15.63 -4.01 8.80
CA GLN A 74 16.64 -3.66 7.77
C GLN A 74 16.16 -3.64 6.31
N ARG A 75 15.07 -2.94 6.02
CA ARG A 75 14.57 -2.80 4.62
C ARG A 75 14.84 -1.45 3.96
N GLN A 76 15.14 -0.42 4.74
CA GLN A 76 15.49 0.93 4.25
C GLN A 76 16.93 1.30 4.57
N ASN A 77 17.66 0.39 5.22
CA ASN A 77 18.96 0.62 5.80
C ASN A 77 20.03 0.13 4.81
N LEU A 78 20.56 1.02 3.98
CA LEU A 78 21.74 0.74 3.17
C LEU A 78 22.95 0.70 4.11
N ARG A 79 23.62 -0.45 4.16
CA ARG A 79 24.81 -0.63 5.00
C ARG A 79 26.06 -0.51 4.13
N VAL A 80 26.81 0.58 4.34
CA VAL A 80 28.04 0.84 3.60
C VAL A 80 29.25 0.46 4.45
N TYR A 81 30.12 -0.37 3.90
CA TYR A 81 31.34 -0.83 4.54
C TYR A 81 32.56 -0.02 4.04
N ASN A 82 33.66 -0.10 4.78
CA ASN A 82 34.96 0.47 4.39
C ASN A 82 35.02 2.00 4.26
N ILE A 83 34.10 2.75 4.88
CA ILE A 83 34.25 4.20 4.98
C ILE A 83 35.23 4.50 6.13
N PRO A 84 36.40 5.12 5.87
CA PRO A 84 37.39 5.40 6.89
C PRO A 84 36.84 6.37 7.94
N LYS A 85 37.28 6.20 9.19
CA LYS A 85 36.82 7.01 10.32
C LYS A 85 37.41 8.43 10.19
N GLY A 86 36.56 9.45 10.11
CA GLY A 86 36.98 10.86 10.00
C GLY A 86 36.79 11.48 8.61
N ALA A 87 36.53 10.67 7.56
CA ALA A 87 36.23 11.19 6.22
C ALA A 87 34.85 11.90 6.12
N GLU A 88 34.05 11.82 7.17
CA GLU A 88 32.67 12.30 7.23
C GLU A 88 32.55 13.81 7.49
N GLY A 89 33.61 14.43 8.03
CA GLY A 89 33.60 15.84 8.40
C GLY A 89 32.53 16.17 9.46
N SER A 90 31.75 17.23 9.21
CA SER A 90 30.78 17.76 10.18
C SER A 90 29.43 17.03 10.21
N SER A 91 29.01 16.37 9.13
CA SER A 91 27.74 15.64 9.09
C SER A 91 27.78 14.44 8.13
N MET A 92 27.42 13.27 8.66
CA MET A 92 27.37 12.02 7.90
C MET A 92 26.37 12.08 6.74
N VAL A 93 25.26 12.80 6.91
CA VAL A 93 24.19 12.90 5.92
C VAL A 93 24.67 13.59 4.64
N ASN A 94 25.39 14.72 4.77
CA ASN A 94 25.92 15.45 3.62
C ASN A 94 27.02 14.66 2.89
N PHE A 95 27.87 13.96 3.65
CA PHE A 95 28.88 13.07 3.08
C PHE A 95 28.25 11.97 2.23
N VAL A 96 27.24 11.29 2.78
CA VAL A 96 26.52 10.23 2.07
C VAL A 96 25.78 10.77 0.85
N GLU A 97 25.12 11.91 0.96
CA GLU A 97 24.43 12.54 -0.17
C GLU A 97 25.41 12.86 -1.31
N LYS A 98 26.58 13.42 -1.00
CA LYS A 98 27.63 13.71 -1.99
C LYS A 98 28.15 12.44 -2.67
N VAL A 99 28.41 11.37 -1.89
CA VAL A 99 28.87 10.08 -2.43
C VAL A 99 27.81 9.45 -3.34
N LEU A 100 26.54 9.45 -2.91
CA LEU A 100 25.45 8.88 -3.70
C LEU A 100 25.22 9.66 -5.00
N ARG A 101 25.22 10.99 -4.95
CA ARG A 101 25.09 11.83 -6.15
C ARG A 101 26.26 11.66 -7.12
N GLY A 102 27.48 11.48 -6.59
CA GLY A 102 28.68 11.29 -7.40
C GLY A 102 28.86 9.88 -7.99
N SER A 103 28.30 8.84 -7.37
CA SER A 103 28.42 7.46 -7.87
C SER A 103 27.24 6.96 -8.71
N LEU A 104 26.06 7.59 -8.60
CA LEU A 104 24.83 7.14 -9.25
C LEU A 104 24.26 8.15 -10.27
N ASP A 105 25.00 9.21 -10.63
CA ASP A 105 24.59 10.27 -11.55
C ASP A 105 23.16 10.79 -11.32
N ILE A 106 22.77 10.90 -10.05
CA ILE A 106 21.41 11.28 -9.67
C ILE A 106 21.27 12.80 -9.84
N PRO A 107 20.32 13.29 -10.67
CA PRO A 107 20.12 14.72 -10.86
C PRO A 107 19.76 15.40 -9.54
N GLN A 108 20.25 16.64 -9.35
CA GLN A 108 20.02 17.44 -8.13
C GLN A 108 18.53 17.72 -7.87
N SER A 109 17.66 17.52 -8.87
CA SER A 109 16.21 17.67 -8.74
C SER A 109 15.57 16.64 -7.82
N ILE A 110 16.20 15.47 -7.59
CA ILE A 110 15.68 14.44 -6.69
C ILE A 110 16.19 14.70 -5.28
N THR A 111 15.26 14.97 -4.35
CA THR A 111 15.53 15.11 -2.92
C THR A 111 15.81 13.73 -2.32
N LEU A 112 17.05 13.50 -1.91
CA LEU A 112 17.43 12.30 -1.17
C LEU A 112 17.12 12.51 0.32
N ASP A 113 15.89 12.18 0.72
CA ASP A 113 15.47 12.24 2.14
C ASP A 113 16.13 11.11 2.95
N ASN A 114 17.41 11.30 3.28
CA ASN A 114 18.16 10.46 4.19
C ASN A 114 17.71 10.74 5.63
N GLU A 115 16.75 9.96 6.14
CA GLU A 115 16.15 10.11 7.47
C GLU A 115 17.21 10.06 8.59
N THR A 116 18.22 9.20 8.46
CA THR A 116 19.33 9.12 9.41
C THR A 116 20.52 8.39 8.77
N ALA A 117 21.72 8.94 8.91
CA ALA A 117 22.97 8.24 8.58
C ALA A 117 23.86 8.20 9.83
N HIS A 118 24.14 6.99 10.35
CA HIS A 118 24.97 6.83 11.55
C HIS A 118 25.88 5.59 11.47
N ARG A 119 26.98 5.61 12.25
CA ARG A 119 27.87 4.45 12.40
C ARG A 119 27.22 3.41 13.32
N ALA A 120 27.38 2.13 12.99
CA ALA A 120 26.88 1.04 13.84
C ALA A 120 27.49 1.08 15.26
N GLY A 121 26.65 0.83 16.27
CA GLY A 121 26.97 0.96 17.71
C GLY A 121 27.81 -0.17 18.32
N ALA A 122 28.74 -0.77 17.56
CA ALA A 122 29.65 -1.79 18.10
C ALA A 122 30.70 -1.17 19.05
N PRO A 123 31.22 -1.95 20.03
CA PRO A 123 32.25 -1.50 20.96
C PRO A 123 33.44 -0.88 20.23
N LYS A 124 34.03 0.15 20.85
CA LYS A 124 35.07 0.97 20.23
C LYS A 124 36.29 0.08 19.95
N PRO A 125 36.83 0.08 18.72
CA PRO A 125 38.03 -0.68 18.40
C PRO A 125 39.22 -0.22 19.25
N ASN A 126 40.16 -1.14 19.50
CA ASN A 126 41.32 -0.90 20.33
C ASN A 126 42.25 0.15 19.71
N ARG A 127 43.02 0.86 20.54
CA ARG A 127 43.85 2.02 20.16
C ARG A 127 44.93 1.74 19.12
N LYS A 128 45.21 0.47 18.77
CA LYS A 128 46.29 0.05 17.86
C LYS A 128 45.93 0.00 16.36
N GLY A 129 44.75 0.46 15.96
CA GLY A 129 44.49 0.83 14.56
C GLY A 129 44.30 -0.32 13.55
N GLU A 130 44.33 -1.58 13.98
CA GLU A 130 44.15 -2.77 13.12
C GLU A 130 42.69 -3.26 12.99
N ASP A 131 41.73 -2.53 13.57
CA ASP A 131 40.33 -2.94 13.51
C ASP A 131 39.62 -2.35 12.28
N LYS A 132 38.95 -3.22 11.53
CA LYS A 132 38.16 -2.88 10.34
C LYS A 132 37.18 -1.72 10.62
N PRO A 133 37.06 -0.71 9.73
CA PRO A 133 36.14 0.41 9.92
C PRO A 133 34.69 -0.05 10.08
N ARG A 134 33.99 0.56 11.04
CA ARG A 134 32.57 0.25 11.32
C ARG A 134 31.70 0.60 10.13
N SER A 135 30.71 -0.23 9.82
CA SER A 135 29.72 0.07 8.78
C SER A 135 28.89 1.32 9.10
N VAL A 136 28.56 2.10 8.08
CA VAL A 136 27.53 3.15 8.13
C VAL A 136 26.19 2.54 7.78
N ILE A 137 25.15 2.88 8.54
CA ILE A 137 23.78 2.54 8.24
C ILE A 137 23.09 3.82 7.77
N ILE A 138 22.61 3.81 6.52
CA ILE A 138 21.88 4.91 5.88
C ILE A 138 20.43 4.49 5.77
N ARG A 139 19.51 5.25 6.37
CA ARG A 139 18.07 5.01 6.27
C ARG A 139 17.43 5.98 5.28
N PHE A 140 16.81 5.46 4.23
CA PHE A 140 16.05 6.25 3.26
C PHE A 140 14.56 6.34 3.62
N ALA A 141 14.00 7.55 3.57
CA ALA A 141 12.56 7.77 3.70
C ALA A 141 11.85 7.41 2.39
N LEU A 142 10.86 6.52 2.41
CA LEU A 142 9.96 6.33 1.27
C LEU A 142 8.92 7.45 1.28
N GLN A 143 9.00 8.38 0.31
CA GLN A 143 8.11 9.53 0.14
C GLN A 143 6.63 9.14 0.23
N LYS A 144 6.24 8.01 -0.38
CA LYS A 144 4.88 7.45 -0.34
C LYS A 144 4.29 7.23 1.06
N ARG A 145 5.11 7.06 2.10
CA ARG A 145 4.62 6.91 3.49
C ARG A 145 4.17 8.24 4.11
N ARG A 146 4.74 9.35 3.63
CA ARG A 146 4.39 10.72 4.05
C ARG A 146 3.08 11.17 3.43
N ASP A 147 2.77 10.70 2.22
CA ASP A 147 1.53 11.05 1.52
C ASP A 147 0.30 10.74 2.39
N TYR A 148 0.23 9.55 3.00
CA TYR A 148 -0.86 9.17 3.92
C TYR A 148 -0.90 9.89 5.28
N ALA A 149 -0.07 10.90 5.56
CA ALA A 149 -0.04 11.55 6.87
C ALA A 149 -1.41 12.14 7.25
N GLU A 150 -2.11 12.74 6.29
CA GLU A 150 -3.44 13.34 6.51
C GLU A 150 -4.49 12.27 6.79
N ALA A 151 -4.57 11.24 5.92
CA ALA A 151 -5.46 10.11 6.10
C ALA A 151 -5.27 9.44 7.47
N LYS A 152 -4.01 9.26 7.91
CA LYS A 152 -3.69 8.71 9.24
C LYS A 152 -4.14 9.62 10.38
N ARG A 153 -4.07 10.94 10.23
CA ARG A 153 -4.53 11.89 11.24
C ARG A 153 -6.03 11.73 11.47
N VAL A 154 -6.80 11.72 10.39
CA VAL A 154 -8.26 11.55 10.42
C VAL A 154 -8.63 10.19 11.01
N LEU A 155 -7.97 9.10 10.59
CA LEU A 155 -8.23 7.77 11.15
C LEU A 155 -7.95 7.67 12.64
N LYS A 156 -6.93 8.38 13.13
CA LYS A 156 -6.60 8.44 14.56
C LYS A 156 -7.63 9.25 15.34
N GLU A 157 -8.10 10.38 14.80
CA GLU A 157 -9.17 11.20 15.39
C GLU A 157 -10.48 10.41 15.52
N GLN A 158 -10.79 9.59 14.52
CA GLN A 158 -11.99 8.74 14.49
C GLN A 158 -11.81 7.40 15.24
N ASN A 159 -10.64 7.18 15.85
CA ASN A 159 -10.28 5.95 16.56
C ASN A 159 -10.48 4.67 15.74
N ILE A 160 -10.23 4.74 14.42
CA ILE A 160 -10.35 3.61 13.50
C ILE A 160 -9.01 2.88 13.44
N ARG A 161 -9.05 1.56 13.55
CA ARG A 161 -7.85 0.73 13.43
C ARG A 161 -7.35 0.77 11.99
N PHE A 162 -6.06 1.04 11.81
CA PHE A 162 -5.40 0.97 10.51
C PHE A 162 -4.03 0.33 10.63
N GLN A 163 -3.55 -0.17 9.49
CA GLN A 163 -2.23 -0.76 9.33
C GLN A 163 -1.62 -0.24 8.04
N THR A 164 -0.30 -0.11 7.99
CA THR A 164 0.42 0.28 6.78
C THR A 164 1.25 -0.89 6.28
N PRO A 165 0.66 -1.83 5.51
CA PRO A 165 1.41 -2.92 4.91
C PRO A 165 2.42 -2.40 3.87
N TYR A 166 3.44 -3.21 3.62
CA TYR A 166 4.46 -2.91 2.62
C TYR A 166 3.97 -3.38 1.23
N PRO A 167 4.31 -2.67 0.13
CA PRO A 167 5.00 -1.39 0.04
C PRO A 167 4.06 -0.17 0.10
N ALA A 168 4.11 0.58 1.21
CA ALA A 168 3.42 1.87 1.40
C ALA A 168 1.92 1.87 1.03
N LYS A 169 1.21 0.77 1.32
CA LYS A 169 -0.25 0.70 1.20
C LYS A 169 -0.88 1.09 2.53
N LEU A 170 -2.15 1.53 2.53
CA LEU A 170 -2.90 1.84 3.74
C LEU A 170 -4.09 0.88 3.87
N ARG A 171 -4.06 0.01 4.88
CA ARG A 171 -5.14 -0.91 5.22
C ARG A 171 -5.96 -0.32 6.37
N VAL A 172 -7.25 -0.11 6.15
CA VAL A 172 -8.17 0.47 7.14
C VAL A 172 -9.27 -0.52 7.45
N PHE A 173 -9.57 -0.70 8.73
CA PHE A 173 -10.63 -1.58 9.22
C PHE A 173 -11.87 -0.73 9.53
N TYR A 174 -12.78 -0.63 8.56
CA TYR A 174 -14.09 0.00 8.77
C TYR A 174 -15.09 -1.00 9.35
N GLN A 175 -16.25 -0.50 9.79
CA GLN A 175 -17.35 -1.35 10.28
C GLN A 175 -17.94 -2.25 9.19
N ASP A 176 -17.92 -1.77 7.94
CA ASP A 176 -18.46 -2.45 6.75
C ASP A 176 -17.45 -3.40 6.09
N GLY A 177 -16.18 -3.38 6.53
CA GLY A 177 -15.14 -4.24 5.97
C GLY A 177 -13.75 -3.64 6.02
N THR A 178 -12.78 -4.43 5.55
CA THR A 178 -11.38 -3.99 5.45
C THR A 178 -11.12 -3.48 4.04
N VAL A 179 -10.63 -2.24 3.93
CA VAL A 179 -10.27 -1.63 2.64
C VAL A 179 -8.77 -1.39 2.58
N LEU A 180 -8.17 -1.68 1.43
CA LEU A 180 -6.75 -1.48 1.17
C LEU A 180 -6.58 -0.42 0.09
N TYR A 181 -6.04 0.74 0.47
CA TYR A 181 -5.73 1.81 -0.45
C TYR A 181 -4.30 1.70 -0.97
N GLN A 182 -4.14 1.90 -2.27
CA GLN A 182 -2.83 1.92 -2.93
C GLN A 182 -2.25 3.33 -3.05
N THR A 183 -3.13 4.35 -3.07
CA THR A 183 -2.73 5.76 -3.12
C THR A 183 -3.43 6.58 -2.04
N GLU A 184 -2.89 7.76 -1.74
CA GLU A 184 -3.50 8.70 -0.79
C GLU A 184 -4.80 9.30 -1.35
N GLU A 185 -4.85 9.59 -2.64
CA GLU A 185 -6.01 10.19 -3.31
C GLU A 185 -7.24 9.28 -3.18
N GLU A 186 -7.05 7.98 -3.41
CA GLU A 186 -8.08 6.97 -3.25
C GLU A 186 -8.59 6.91 -1.79
N ALA A 187 -7.66 6.91 -0.83
CA ALA A 187 -8.01 6.87 0.60
C ALA A 187 -8.80 8.12 1.03
N THR A 188 -8.37 9.31 0.60
CA THR A 188 -9.05 10.57 0.96
C THR A 188 -10.41 10.72 0.27
N ALA A 189 -10.56 10.23 -0.96
CA ALA A 189 -11.84 10.22 -1.68
C ALA A 189 -12.86 9.28 -1.04
N ASP A 190 -12.44 8.06 -0.66
CA ASP A 190 -13.33 7.11 0.02
C ASP A 190 -13.69 7.60 1.42
N MET A 191 -12.74 8.18 2.16
CA MET A 191 -13.00 8.81 3.46
C MET A 191 -14.01 9.97 3.35
N ARG A 192 -13.96 10.79 2.29
CA ARG A 192 -14.97 11.82 2.02
C ARG A 192 -16.34 11.25 1.75
N THR A 193 -16.41 10.22 0.92
CA THR A 193 -17.66 9.55 0.57
C THR A 193 -18.33 8.98 1.81
N ARG A 194 -17.54 8.50 2.77
CA ARG A 194 -18.00 7.99 4.08
C ARG A 194 -18.27 9.10 5.12
N GLY A 195 -18.07 10.37 4.78
CA GLY A 195 -18.40 11.53 5.63
C GLY A 195 -17.28 12.02 6.56
N PHE A 196 -16.04 11.55 6.40
CA PHE A 196 -14.91 12.06 7.20
C PHE A 196 -14.33 13.34 6.60
N LEU A 197 -13.97 14.31 7.47
CA LEU A 197 -13.40 15.59 7.07
C LEU A 197 -11.93 15.42 6.63
N THR A 198 -11.66 15.47 5.32
CA THR A 198 -10.30 15.52 4.76
C THR A 198 -10.05 16.86 4.05
N THR A 199 -8.91 17.48 4.33
CA THR A 199 -8.51 18.85 3.93
C THR A 199 -7.95 19.00 2.51
N LYS A 200 -7.56 17.92 1.80
CA LYS A 200 -6.97 18.04 0.45
C LYS A 200 -7.95 18.39 -0.67
N ILE A 201 -8.17 19.68 -0.91
CA ILE A 201 -8.87 20.19 -2.09
C ILE A 201 -8.09 19.76 -3.34
N THR A 202 -8.59 18.76 -4.07
CA THR A 202 -7.98 18.36 -5.35
C THR A 202 -8.48 19.31 -6.44
N LEU A 203 -7.56 20.03 -7.07
CA LEU A 203 -7.79 21.03 -8.12
C LEU A 203 -8.56 20.54 -9.37
N LYS A 204 -8.95 19.26 -9.43
CA LYS A 204 -9.74 18.69 -10.54
C LYS A 204 -11.19 19.23 -10.58
N GLU A 205 -11.77 19.64 -9.46
CA GLU A 205 -13.12 20.23 -9.45
C GLU A 205 -13.17 21.67 -9.96
N LYS A 206 -12.09 22.46 -9.80
CA LYS A 206 -12.02 23.84 -10.31
C LYS A 206 -11.94 23.90 -11.84
N VAL A 207 -11.27 22.94 -12.49
CA VAL A 207 -11.15 22.92 -13.96
C VAL A 207 -12.49 22.63 -14.63
N ASN A 208 -13.30 21.72 -14.07
CA ASN A 208 -14.63 21.37 -14.61
C ASN A 208 -15.71 22.43 -14.32
N ASN A 209 -15.56 23.23 -13.25
CA ASN A 209 -16.45 24.37 -13.02
C ASN A 209 -16.07 25.60 -13.87
N SER A 210 -14.78 25.88 -14.07
CA SER A 210 -14.35 27.00 -14.94
C SER A 210 -14.69 26.80 -16.43
N ARG A 211 -14.84 25.55 -16.89
CA ARG A 211 -15.31 25.24 -18.26
C ARG A 211 -16.81 25.44 -18.42
N ARG A 212 -17.61 25.21 -17.35
CA ARG A 212 -19.06 25.44 -17.36
C ARG A 212 -19.42 26.92 -17.28
N ASP A 213 -18.68 27.69 -16.49
CA ASP A 213 -18.96 29.13 -16.32
C ASP A 213 -18.60 29.95 -17.57
N LYS A 214 -17.63 29.51 -18.37
CA LYS A 214 -17.29 30.16 -19.65
C LYS A 214 -18.29 29.86 -20.78
N GLN A 215 -19.11 28.83 -20.65
CA GLN A 215 -20.06 28.42 -21.68
C GLN A 215 -21.42 29.16 -21.56
N TYR A 216 -21.66 29.84 -20.43
CA TYR A 216 -22.86 30.66 -20.18
C TYR A 216 -22.67 32.17 -20.37
N GLN A 217 -21.44 32.64 -20.63
CA GLN A 217 -21.14 34.06 -20.87
C GLN A 217 -21.00 34.42 -22.36
N GLN A 218 -21.35 33.50 -23.28
CA GLN A 218 -21.16 33.70 -24.73
C GLN A 218 -22.46 33.56 -25.54
N THR A 219 -23.62 33.62 -24.88
CA THR A 219 -24.95 33.79 -25.51
C THR A 219 -25.49 35.17 -25.27
#